data_AF-A0A090V641-F1
#
_entry.id   AF-A0A090V641-F1
#
_cell.length_a   1.000
_cell.length_b   1.000
_cell.length_c   1.000
_cell.angle_alpha   90.00
_cell.angle_beta   90.00
_cell.angle_gamma   90.00
#
_symmetry.space_group_name_H-M   'P 1'
#
loop_
_entity.id
_entity.type
_entity.pdbx_description
1 polymer ?
#
loop_
_entity_poly.entity_id
_entity_poly.type
_entity_poly.pdbx_seq_one_letter_code
_entity_poly.pdbx_strand_id
1 'polypeptide(L)'
;MSPVALSSIDLTKYNQLQQVSASLSDKEIKSKLQDTLGEDYDAFVENFDVFGEPRQTSDGGLFIEGWLNDLYLENASAFVIYPNGKVYAGWVTPDAQIIQYKTNDNEHHEIDPAIKAWAARFKGMSFTLAEEKRGKGSEVDSFTTDKFIIKVTTQCQPDGQCNDATYHGKRKKDGAELTLRGKASRAECDSDSCPIISYEFKNGQVVYMLSKVNNSLTVISNNKIVLDEKGVWSKETKANAESNFTGRWEGEDAGQSTLNLSLNQTGNVLTGTYCYITQAGNRIDCPGDEEDNIHGLVRNGKAEIVFDSSFGGKNGRATLELDGAKMKWHLVKAPMKGNYYAPNSYDLTRQSLPVMP
;
A
#
# COMPACT_ATOMS: atom_id res chain seq x y z
N MET A 1 -34.57 -14.80 -35.38
CA MET A 1 -33.51 -14.24 -34.52
C MET A 1 -33.16 -15.33 -33.51
N SER A 2 -32.00 -15.95 -33.65
CA SER A 2 -31.52 -16.97 -32.70
C SER A 2 -31.17 -16.28 -31.37
N PRO A 3 -31.50 -16.88 -30.21
CA PRO A 3 -31.06 -16.33 -28.93
C PRO A 3 -29.53 -16.47 -28.85
N VAL A 4 -28.85 -15.37 -28.58
CA VAL A 4 -27.42 -15.38 -28.26
C VAL A 4 -27.29 -16.13 -26.93
N ALA A 5 -26.62 -17.28 -26.94
CA ALA A 5 -26.29 -17.99 -25.72
C ALA A 5 -25.33 -17.11 -24.90
N LEU A 6 -25.78 -16.65 -23.73
CA LEU A 6 -24.89 -16.05 -22.74
C LEU A 6 -23.91 -17.13 -22.28
N SER A 7 -22.62 -16.90 -22.50
CA SER A 7 -21.56 -17.75 -21.96
C SER A 7 -21.65 -17.74 -20.43
N SER A 8 -21.88 -18.90 -19.82
CA SER A 8 -21.92 -19.06 -18.37
C SER A 8 -20.57 -19.51 -17.85
N ILE A 9 -20.06 -18.85 -16.80
CA ILE A 9 -18.84 -19.25 -16.11
C ILE A 9 -19.13 -20.52 -15.30
N ASP A 10 -18.39 -21.60 -15.55
CA ASP A 10 -18.48 -22.80 -14.71
C ASP A 10 -17.69 -22.60 -13.41
N LEU A 11 -18.42 -22.36 -12.32
CA LEU A 11 -17.85 -22.12 -10.99
C LEU A 11 -17.64 -23.41 -10.18
N THR A 12 -18.12 -24.56 -10.67
CA THR A 12 -18.05 -25.83 -9.92
C THR A 12 -16.62 -26.34 -9.77
N LYS A 13 -15.71 -25.87 -10.62
CA LYS A 13 -14.26 -26.16 -10.62
C LYS A 13 -13.42 -25.36 -9.60
N TYR A 14 -14.03 -24.56 -8.73
CA TYR A 14 -13.31 -23.72 -7.73
C TYR A 14 -13.81 -23.90 -6.29
N ASN A 15 -14.54 -24.98 -6.02
CA ASN A 15 -15.13 -25.25 -4.71
C ASN A 15 -14.14 -25.87 -3.70
N GLN A 16 -12.84 -25.92 -4.02
CA GLN A 16 -11.80 -26.48 -3.15
C GLN A 16 -10.67 -25.49 -2.86
N LEU A 17 -10.12 -25.58 -1.65
CA LEU A 17 -9.09 -24.69 -1.08
C LEU A 17 -7.78 -24.67 -1.90
N GLN A 18 -7.43 -25.76 -2.57
CA GLN A 18 -6.25 -25.83 -3.44
C GLN A 18 -6.43 -25.10 -4.79
N GLN A 19 -7.64 -24.62 -5.10
CA GLN A 19 -8.00 -24.00 -6.37
C GLN A 19 -8.27 -22.50 -6.24
N VAL A 20 -8.13 -21.88 -5.06
CA VAL A 20 -8.37 -20.44 -4.88
C VAL A 20 -7.34 -19.60 -5.64
N SER A 21 -6.06 -19.94 -5.52
CA SER A 21 -5.00 -19.32 -6.31
C SER A 21 -5.20 -19.55 -7.81
N ALA A 22 -5.74 -20.72 -8.19
CA ALA A 22 -6.10 -21.05 -9.56
C ALA A 22 -7.32 -20.24 -10.06
N SER A 23 -8.24 -19.84 -9.18
CA SER A 23 -9.42 -19.03 -9.54
C SER A 23 -9.07 -17.58 -9.86
N LEU A 24 -8.15 -16.97 -9.09
CA LEU A 24 -7.62 -15.64 -9.41
C LEU A 24 -6.67 -15.64 -10.61
N SER A 25 -6.10 -16.81 -10.92
CA SER A 25 -5.27 -17.04 -12.11
C SER A 25 -6.09 -17.49 -13.32
N ASP A 26 -7.39 -17.78 -13.14
CA ASP A 26 -8.27 -18.15 -14.24
C ASP A 26 -8.55 -16.91 -15.08
N LYS A 27 -8.35 -17.05 -16.39
CA LYS A 27 -8.43 -15.94 -17.34
C LYS A 27 -9.81 -15.28 -17.35
N GLU A 28 -10.89 -16.05 -17.16
CA GLU A 28 -12.25 -15.54 -17.23
C GLU A 28 -12.64 -14.79 -15.95
N ILE A 29 -12.31 -15.36 -14.78
CA ILE A 29 -12.53 -14.70 -13.48
C ILE A 29 -11.69 -13.42 -13.37
N LYS A 30 -10.40 -13.51 -13.73
CA LYS A 30 -9.49 -12.37 -13.72
C LYS A 30 -9.99 -11.23 -14.61
N SER A 31 -10.43 -11.54 -15.84
CA SER A 31 -10.96 -10.52 -16.75
C SER A 31 -12.19 -9.84 -16.16
N LYS A 32 -13.12 -10.60 -15.55
CA LYS A 32 -14.33 -10.02 -14.93
C LYS A 32 -14.01 -9.13 -13.73
N LEU A 33 -13.05 -9.53 -12.91
CA LEU A 33 -12.58 -8.70 -11.79
C LEU A 33 -11.91 -7.42 -12.30
N GLN A 34 -11.05 -7.51 -13.32
CA GLN A 34 -10.40 -6.35 -13.92
C GLN A 34 -11.41 -5.39 -14.55
N ASP A 35 -12.38 -5.90 -15.30
CA ASP A 35 -13.45 -5.10 -15.91
C ASP A 35 -14.30 -4.39 -14.84
N THR A 36 -14.55 -5.05 -13.71
CA THR A 36 -15.38 -4.51 -12.61
C THR A 36 -14.63 -3.49 -11.76
N LEU A 37 -13.36 -3.74 -11.47
CA LEU A 37 -12.57 -2.94 -10.53
C LEU A 37 -11.81 -1.80 -11.21
N GLY A 38 -11.42 -1.98 -12.47
CA GLY A 38 -10.65 -1.01 -13.24
C GLY A 38 -9.32 -0.70 -12.56
N GLU A 39 -9.08 0.59 -12.32
CA GLU A 39 -7.87 1.12 -11.67
C GLU A 39 -7.67 0.57 -10.24
N ASP A 40 -8.75 0.12 -9.58
CA ASP A 40 -8.70 -0.42 -8.22
C ASP A 40 -8.38 -1.93 -8.17
N TYR A 41 -8.24 -2.59 -9.32
CA TYR A 41 -7.99 -4.04 -9.37
C TYR A 41 -6.70 -4.43 -8.61
N ASP A 42 -5.65 -3.64 -8.75
CA ASP A 42 -4.36 -3.93 -8.12
C ASP A 42 -4.46 -3.82 -6.59
N ALA A 43 -5.05 -2.73 -6.07
CA ALA A 43 -5.29 -2.55 -4.63
C ALA A 43 -6.17 -3.67 -4.05
N PHE A 44 -7.11 -4.19 -4.84
CA PHE A 44 -7.96 -5.30 -4.46
C PHE A 44 -7.20 -6.63 -4.41
N VAL A 45 -6.45 -6.98 -5.46
CA VAL A 45 -5.82 -8.31 -5.60
C VAL A 45 -4.59 -8.47 -4.71
N GLU A 46 -3.91 -7.38 -4.35
CA GLU A 46 -2.75 -7.38 -3.45
C GLU A 46 -3.04 -7.97 -2.07
N ASN A 47 -4.31 -8.02 -1.66
CA ASN A 47 -4.71 -8.59 -0.39
C ASN A 47 -4.76 -10.13 -0.38
N PHE A 48 -4.54 -10.82 -1.49
CA PHE A 48 -4.64 -12.28 -1.54
C PHE A 48 -3.31 -13.00 -1.29
N ASP A 49 -2.67 -12.73 -0.14
CA ASP A 49 -1.45 -13.44 0.32
C ASP A 49 -1.83 -14.74 1.07
N VAL A 50 -2.88 -14.67 1.89
CA VAL A 50 -3.55 -15.82 2.52
C VAL A 50 -4.99 -15.89 2.04
N PHE A 51 -5.45 -17.11 1.74
CA PHE A 51 -6.78 -17.36 1.20
C PHE A 51 -7.71 -17.93 2.27
N GLY A 52 -8.95 -17.43 2.29
CA GLY A 52 -10.05 -18.12 2.96
C GLY A 52 -10.54 -19.30 2.14
N GLU A 53 -11.25 -20.24 2.77
CA GLU A 53 -11.90 -21.33 2.05
C GLU A 53 -12.97 -20.76 1.10
N PRO A 54 -12.96 -21.09 -0.20
CA PRO A 54 -14.04 -20.69 -1.10
C PRO A 54 -15.34 -21.29 -0.65
N ARG A 55 -16.42 -20.50 -0.73
CA ARG A 55 -17.75 -20.96 -0.33
C ARG A 55 -18.76 -20.63 -1.42
N GLN A 56 -19.65 -21.58 -1.70
CA GLN A 56 -20.81 -21.29 -2.53
C GLN A 56 -21.84 -20.50 -1.71
N THR A 57 -22.36 -19.43 -2.28
CA THR A 57 -23.48 -18.69 -1.71
C THR A 57 -24.78 -19.46 -2.02
N SER A 58 -25.81 -19.26 -1.20
CA SER A 58 -27.09 -19.98 -1.34
C SER A 58 -27.83 -19.71 -2.65
N ASP A 59 -27.51 -18.60 -3.31
CA ASP A 59 -28.06 -18.15 -4.59
C ASP A 59 -27.13 -18.47 -5.78
N GLY A 60 -26.10 -19.30 -5.58
CA GLY A 60 -25.30 -19.89 -6.65
C GLY A 60 -24.05 -19.11 -7.08
N GLY A 61 -23.65 -18.10 -6.30
CA GLY A 61 -22.37 -17.41 -6.45
C GLY A 61 -21.21 -18.17 -5.80
N LEU A 62 -19.99 -17.81 -6.19
CA LEU A 62 -18.75 -18.28 -5.58
C LEU A 62 -18.13 -17.12 -4.79
N PHE A 63 -18.12 -17.24 -3.46
CA PHE A 63 -17.46 -16.31 -2.57
C PHE A 63 -16.01 -16.73 -2.32
N ILE A 64 -15.09 -15.79 -2.51
CA ILE A 64 -13.66 -15.95 -2.25
C ILE A 64 -13.17 -14.73 -1.45
N GLU A 65 -12.33 -14.97 -0.46
CA GLU A 65 -11.68 -13.92 0.32
C GLU A 65 -10.19 -14.18 0.49
N GLY A 66 -9.45 -13.10 0.75
CA GLY A 66 -8.05 -13.14 1.09
C GLY A 66 -7.64 -11.97 1.96
N TRP A 67 -6.51 -12.12 2.63
CA TRP A 67 -5.90 -11.08 3.44
C TRP A 67 -4.37 -11.17 3.37
N LEU A 68 -3.70 -10.06 3.65
CA LEU A 68 -2.25 -10.08 3.84
C LEU A 68 -1.92 -10.89 5.09
N ASN A 69 -0.87 -11.72 5.03
CA ASN A 69 -0.46 -12.50 6.19
C ASN A 69 -0.25 -11.58 7.40
N ASP A 70 -0.82 -11.96 8.54
CA ASP A 70 -0.83 -11.19 9.80
C ASP A 70 -1.77 -9.96 9.86
N LEU A 71 -2.47 -9.58 8.78
CA LEU A 71 -3.34 -8.38 8.69
C LEU A 71 -4.82 -8.68 8.38
N TYR A 72 -5.37 -9.76 8.95
CA TYR A 72 -6.74 -10.24 8.68
C TYR A 72 -7.86 -9.17 8.87
N LEU A 73 -7.69 -8.26 9.84
CA LEU A 73 -8.67 -7.21 10.18
C LEU A 73 -8.34 -5.83 9.62
N GLU A 74 -7.21 -5.69 8.93
CA GLU A 74 -6.67 -4.38 8.53
C GLU A 74 -6.43 -4.28 7.02
N ASN A 75 -6.16 -5.42 6.36
CA ASN A 75 -5.92 -5.45 4.93
C ASN A 75 -6.46 -6.76 4.32
N ALA A 76 -7.62 -6.66 3.70
CA ALA A 76 -8.34 -7.82 3.21
C ALA A 76 -9.26 -7.46 2.05
N SER A 77 -9.50 -8.46 1.20
CA SER A 77 -10.39 -8.38 0.04
C SER A 77 -11.32 -9.58 0.01
N ALA A 78 -12.51 -9.38 -0.53
CA ALA A 78 -13.44 -10.44 -0.84
C ALA A 78 -14.21 -10.12 -2.11
N PHE A 79 -14.56 -11.16 -2.87
CA PHE A 79 -15.49 -11.04 -3.97
C PHE A 79 -16.46 -12.20 -4.04
N VAL A 80 -17.60 -11.94 -4.68
CA VAL A 80 -18.54 -12.94 -5.17
C VAL A 80 -18.59 -12.83 -6.68
N ILE A 81 -18.48 -13.96 -7.37
CA ILE A 81 -18.73 -14.05 -8.80
C ILE A 81 -19.86 -15.05 -9.07
N TYR A 82 -20.78 -14.69 -9.96
CA TYR A 82 -21.91 -15.52 -10.36
C TYR A 82 -21.70 -16.13 -11.76
N PRO A 83 -22.38 -17.24 -12.10
CA PRO A 83 -22.25 -17.88 -13.42
C PRO A 83 -22.62 -16.96 -14.59
N ASN A 84 -23.47 -15.96 -14.35
CA ASN A 84 -23.84 -14.94 -15.35
C ASN A 84 -22.77 -13.83 -15.53
N GLY A 85 -21.64 -13.91 -14.80
CA GLY A 85 -20.54 -12.95 -14.87
C GLY A 85 -20.73 -11.71 -14.00
N LYS A 86 -21.79 -11.64 -13.18
CA LYS A 86 -21.96 -10.59 -12.18
C LYS A 86 -20.88 -10.75 -11.09
N VAL A 87 -20.25 -9.64 -10.72
CA VAL A 87 -19.16 -9.57 -9.74
C VAL A 87 -19.51 -8.53 -8.70
N TYR A 88 -19.26 -8.89 -7.44
CA TYR A 88 -19.38 -8.02 -6.28
C TYR A 88 -18.08 -8.10 -5.51
N ALA A 89 -17.37 -6.98 -5.34
CA ALA A 89 -16.04 -6.97 -4.76
C ALA A 89 -15.94 -5.90 -3.68
N GLY A 90 -15.33 -6.24 -2.55
CA GLY A 90 -15.02 -5.32 -1.48
C GLY A 90 -13.60 -5.48 -0.97
N TRP A 91 -12.97 -4.38 -0.56
CA TRP A 91 -11.62 -4.39 0.02
C TRP A 91 -11.42 -3.29 1.05
N VAL A 92 -10.51 -3.54 1.97
CA VAL A 92 -10.03 -2.60 2.98
C VAL A 92 -8.53 -2.47 2.81
N THR A 93 -8.02 -1.25 2.90
CA THR A 93 -6.59 -0.95 2.99
C THR A 93 -6.28 -0.30 4.35
N PRO A 94 -5.05 -0.40 4.88
CA PRO A 94 -4.71 0.06 6.24
C PRO A 94 -4.98 1.55 6.46
N ASP A 95 -4.93 2.34 5.39
CA ASP A 95 -5.04 3.80 5.43
C ASP A 95 -6.50 4.29 5.41
N ALA A 96 -7.47 3.40 5.17
CA ALA A 96 -8.86 3.76 4.91
C ALA A 96 -9.79 3.11 5.95
N GLN A 97 -10.40 3.92 6.83
CA GLN A 97 -11.51 3.46 7.70
C GLN A 97 -12.83 3.24 6.92
N ILE A 98 -12.73 2.87 5.64
CA ILE A 98 -13.85 2.65 4.74
C ILE A 98 -13.64 1.33 3.99
N ILE A 99 -14.74 0.62 3.79
CA ILE A 99 -14.77 -0.59 2.98
C ILE A 99 -15.08 -0.14 1.56
N GLN A 100 -14.08 -0.24 0.68
CA GLN A 100 -14.29 0.00 -0.74
C GLN A 100 -15.20 -1.10 -1.28
N TYR A 101 -16.12 -0.74 -2.18
CA TYR A 101 -17.04 -1.69 -2.80
C TYR A 101 -17.35 -1.30 -4.23
N LYS A 102 -17.32 -2.29 -5.12
CA LYS A 102 -17.68 -2.16 -6.53
C LYS A 102 -18.42 -3.39 -7.02
N THR A 103 -19.32 -3.17 -7.97
CA THR A 103 -20.03 -4.23 -8.68
C THR A 103 -20.25 -3.84 -10.13
N ASN A 104 -20.38 -4.84 -11.01
CA ASN A 104 -20.85 -4.67 -12.38
C ASN A 104 -22.36 -4.97 -12.54
N ASP A 105 -23.06 -5.28 -11.44
CA ASP A 105 -24.51 -5.44 -11.44
C ASP A 105 -25.20 -4.07 -11.32
N ASN A 106 -25.65 -3.55 -12.46
CA ASN A 106 -26.35 -2.27 -12.54
C ASN A 106 -27.81 -2.34 -12.06
N GLU A 107 -28.34 -3.53 -11.77
CA GLU A 107 -29.73 -3.73 -11.35
C GLU A 107 -29.86 -3.75 -9.82
N HIS A 108 -28.85 -4.26 -9.11
CA HIS A 108 -28.80 -4.34 -7.66
C HIS A 108 -27.85 -3.31 -7.05
N HIS A 109 -28.43 -2.29 -6.41
CA HIS A 109 -27.69 -1.20 -5.77
C HIS A 109 -27.35 -1.47 -4.29
N GLU A 110 -27.75 -2.64 -3.76
CA GLU A 110 -27.46 -3.06 -2.38
C GLU A 110 -26.12 -3.81 -2.30
N ILE A 111 -25.49 -3.82 -1.12
CA ILE A 111 -24.31 -4.67 -0.88
C ILE A 111 -24.73 -6.14 -0.92
N ASP A 112 -23.99 -6.95 -1.68
CA ASP A 112 -24.11 -8.40 -1.70
C ASP A 112 -24.09 -9.00 -0.27
N PRO A 113 -25.02 -9.90 0.10
CA PRO A 113 -25.11 -10.44 1.45
C PRO A 113 -23.83 -11.12 1.97
N ALA A 114 -23.07 -11.80 1.10
CA ALA A 114 -21.83 -12.46 1.49
C ALA A 114 -20.72 -11.43 1.73
N ILE A 115 -20.64 -10.37 0.91
CA ILE A 115 -19.74 -9.23 1.15
C ILE A 115 -20.12 -8.50 2.44
N LYS A 116 -21.41 -8.32 2.73
CA LYS A 116 -21.89 -7.73 3.99
C LYS A 116 -21.49 -8.57 5.20
N ALA A 117 -21.61 -9.90 5.10
CA ALA A 117 -21.21 -10.82 6.16
C ALA A 117 -19.68 -10.80 6.39
N TRP A 118 -18.90 -10.76 5.32
CA TRP A 118 -17.44 -10.58 5.38
C TRP A 118 -17.07 -9.26 6.07
N ALA A 119 -17.72 -8.16 5.70
CA ALA A 119 -17.46 -6.83 6.21
C ALA A 119 -17.76 -6.66 7.71
N ALA A 120 -18.65 -7.47 8.28
CA ALA A 120 -19.08 -7.36 9.68
C ALA A 120 -17.91 -7.48 10.69
N ARG A 121 -16.77 -8.03 10.29
CA ARG A 121 -15.57 -8.12 11.13
C ARG A 121 -14.84 -6.78 11.31
N PHE A 122 -15.00 -5.82 10.39
CA PHE A 122 -14.36 -4.51 10.43
C PHE A 122 -15.22 -3.50 11.21
N LYS A 123 -15.13 -3.55 12.54
CA LYS A 123 -15.95 -2.71 13.42
C LYS A 123 -15.74 -1.22 13.14
N GLY A 124 -16.83 -0.50 12.93
CA GLY A 124 -16.83 0.96 12.78
C GLY A 124 -16.49 1.47 11.37
N MET A 125 -16.33 0.58 10.38
CA MET A 125 -16.16 0.98 8.98
C MET A 125 -17.50 1.00 8.22
N SER A 126 -17.59 1.85 7.21
CA SER A 126 -18.74 1.95 6.30
C SER A 126 -18.35 1.64 4.86
N PHE A 127 -19.30 1.15 4.07
CA PHE A 127 -19.10 0.91 2.64
C PHE A 127 -19.13 2.20 1.83
N THR A 128 -18.40 2.24 0.71
CA THR A 128 -18.42 3.34 -0.28
C THR A 128 -19.68 3.36 -1.17
N LEU A 129 -20.80 2.81 -0.70
CA LEU A 129 -22.04 2.66 -1.47
C LEU A 129 -22.74 3.98 -1.83
N ALA A 130 -22.46 5.05 -1.10
CA ALA A 130 -23.00 6.34 -1.46
C ALA A 130 -22.35 6.76 -2.78
N GLU A 131 -23.15 7.25 -3.72
CA GLU A 131 -22.69 8.01 -4.89
C GLU A 131 -21.96 9.29 -4.45
N GLU A 132 -20.88 9.16 -3.69
CA GLU A 132 -19.90 10.20 -3.46
C GLU A 132 -19.15 10.35 -4.78
N LYS A 133 -19.70 11.19 -5.65
CA LYS A 133 -18.93 11.89 -6.67
C LYS A 133 -17.80 12.62 -5.95
N ARG A 134 -16.70 11.92 -5.67
CA ARG A 134 -15.46 12.50 -5.16
C ARG A 134 -15.09 13.63 -6.10
N GLY A 135 -15.07 14.86 -5.58
CA GLY A 135 -14.54 16.01 -6.29
C GLY A 135 -13.13 15.69 -6.76
N LYS A 136 -12.80 16.09 -7.99
CA LYS A 136 -11.48 15.93 -8.59
C LYS A 136 -10.44 16.72 -7.76
N GLY A 137 -9.83 16.09 -6.77
CA GLY A 137 -8.63 16.59 -6.11
C GLY A 137 -8.57 16.36 -4.61
N SER A 138 -7.39 16.00 -4.13
CA SER A 138 -7.00 16.17 -2.72
C SER A 138 -5.64 16.85 -2.68
N GLU A 139 -5.46 17.79 -1.76
CA GLU A 139 -4.17 18.44 -1.48
C GLU A 139 -3.53 17.75 -0.28
N VAL A 140 -2.28 17.30 -0.41
CA VAL A 140 -1.53 16.63 0.66
C VAL A 140 -0.32 17.48 1.03
N ASP A 141 -0.22 17.82 2.31
CA ASP A 141 0.96 18.47 2.88
C ASP A 141 1.56 17.62 3.99
N SER A 142 2.88 17.69 4.14
CA SER A 142 3.60 17.15 5.28
C SER A 142 4.24 18.29 6.08
N PHE A 143 4.16 18.19 7.41
CA PHE A 143 4.78 19.12 8.34
C PHE A 143 5.55 18.35 9.39
N THR A 144 6.84 18.65 9.51
CA THR A 144 7.73 17.97 10.46
C THR A 144 8.25 18.95 11.49
N THR A 145 8.06 18.64 12.78
CA THR A 145 8.66 19.38 13.91
C THR A 145 9.74 18.53 14.57
N ASP A 146 10.36 19.04 15.63
CA ASP A 146 11.30 18.26 16.44
C ASP A 146 10.67 17.00 17.03
N LYS A 147 9.38 17.04 17.39
CA LYS A 147 8.70 15.95 18.09
C LYS A 147 7.68 15.19 17.26
N PHE A 148 7.22 15.75 16.13
CA PHE A 148 6.11 15.17 15.37
C PHE A 148 6.39 15.11 13.86
N ILE A 149 5.79 14.11 13.23
CA ILE A 149 5.60 14.03 11.78
C ILE A 149 4.10 14.13 11.55
N ILE A 150 3.67 15.07 10.73
CA ILE A 150 2.26 15.37 10.52
C ILE A 150 1.96 15.34 9.03
N LYS A 151 0.94 14.58 8.64
CA LYS A 151 0.37 14.59 7.30
C LYS A 151 -1.00 15.24 7.36
N VAL A 152 -1.27 16.18 6.46
CA VAL A 152 -2.57 16.83 6.32
C VAL A 152 -3.11 16.57 4.92
N THR A 153 -4.34 16.07 4.84
CA THR A 153 -5.05 15.82 3.59
C THR A 153 -6.27 16.71 3.52
N THR A 154 -6.32 17.59 2.53
CA THR A 154 -7.44 18.48 2.26
C THR A 154 -8.27 17.92 1.11
N GLN A 155 -9.55 17.67 1.35
CA GLN A 155 -10.47 17.09 0.37
C GLN A 155 -11.28 18.18 -0.30
N CYS A 156 -11.49 18.03 -1.61
CA CYS A 156 -12.31 18.92 -2.42
C CYS A 156 -13.75 18.43 -2.50
N GLN A 157 -14.67 19.29 -2.09
CA GLN A 157 -16.10 19.08 -2.27
C GLN A 157 -16.50 19.30 -3.74
N PRO A 158 -17.61 18.71 -4.21
CA PRO A 158 -18.07 18.84 -5.59
C PRO A 158 -18.37 20.28 -6.03
N ASP A 159 -18.63 21.18 -5.08
CA ASP A 159 -18.83 22.61 -5.29
C ASP A 159 -17.50 23.37 -5.52
N GLY A 160 -16.38 22.67 -5.53
CA GLY A 160 -15.04 23.22 -5.71
C GLY A 160 -14.38 23.68 -4.41
N GLN A 161 -15.06 23.61 -3.26
CA GLN A 161 -14.46 24.01 -1.99
C GLN A 161 -13.55 22.91 -1.43
N CYS A 162 -12.26 23.21 -1.35
CA CYS A 162 -11.23 22.30 -0.83
C CYS A 162 -10.81 22.73 0.58
N ASN A 163 -11.70 22.59 1.56
CA ASN A 163 -11.47 23.09 2.92
C ASN A 163 -11.58 22.02 4.01
N ASP A 164 -12.19 20.87 3.75
CA ASP A 164 -12.24 19.80 4.74
C ASP A 164 -10.88 19.12 4.84
N ALA A 165 -10.32 19.07 6.04
CA ALA A 165 -8.96 18.59 6.27
C ALA A 165 -8.92 17.44 7.27
N THR A 166 -8.06 16.47 7.01
CA THR A 166 -7.71 15.38 7.92
C THR A 166 -6.27 15.50 8.34
N TYR A 167 -6.02 15.50 9.64
CA TYR A 167 -4.70 15.50 10.27
C TYR A 167 -4.35 14.08 10.69
N HIS A 168 -3.14 13.64 10.36
CA HIS A 168 -2.52 12.42 10.86
C HIS A 168 -1.17 12.79 11.47
N GLY A 169 -1.07 12.75 12.80
CA GLY A 169 0.14 13.08 13.53
C GLY A 169 0.77 11.86 14.17
N LYS A 170 2.08 11.70 14.00
CA LYS A 170 2.90 10.67 14.66
C LYS A 170 3.95 11.32 15.55
N ARG A 171 3.99 10.92 16.81
CA ARG A 171 5.00 11.38 17.77
C ARG A 171 6.30 10.59 17.55
N LYS A 172 7.41 11.28 17.32
CA LYS A 172 8.71 10.65 16.99
C LYS A 172 9.29 9.81 18.12
N LYS A 173 9.03 10.19 19.38
CA LYS A 173 9.62 9.55 20.57
C LYS A 173 9.20 8.08 20.72
N ASP A 174 7.92 7.78 20.49
CA ASP A 174 7.31 6.49 20.80
C ASP A 174 6.38 5.98 19.70
N GLY A 175 6.29 6.70 18.58
CA GLY A 175 5.47 6.32 17.43
C GLY A 175 3.98 6.49 17.64
N ALA A 176 3.50 7.04 18.77
CA ALA A 176 2.08 7.18 19.02
C ALA A 176 1.40 8.09 17.99
N GLU A 177 0.21 7.68 17.54
CA GLU A 177 -0.50 8.31 16.44
C GLU A 177 -1.82 8.95 16.89
N LEU A 178 -2.23 10.01 16.19
CA LEU A 178 -3.46 10.73 16.41
C LEU A 178 -4.04 11.20 15.07
N THR A 179 -5.31 10.89 14.84
CA THR A 179 -6.05 11.34 13.66
C THR A 179 -7.14 12.31 14.07
N LEU A 180 -7.24 13.47 13.40
CA LEU A 180 -8.23 14.50 13.68
C LEU A 180 -8.91 14.98 12.38
N ARG A 181 -10.16 15.41 12.49
CA ARG A 181 -10.87 16.12 11.41
C ARG A 181 -10.94 17.61 11.72
N GLY A 182 -10.86 18.43 10.69
CA GLY A 182 -10.77 19.87 10.82
C GLY A 182 -10.96 20.59 9.50
N LYS A 183 -10.55 21.87 9.47
CA LYS A 183 -10.71 22.72 8.29
C LYS A 183 -9.42 23.46 7.94
N ALA A 184 -9.21 23.67 6.66
CA ALA A 184 -8.22 24.57 6.11
C ALA A 184 -8.78 26.00 6.00
N SER A 185 -7.93 27.00 6.23
CA SER A 185 -8.21 28.40 5.94
C SER A 185 -7.29 28.86 4.81
N ARG A 186 -7.86 29.50 3.80
CA ARG A 186 -7.15 30.01 2.63
C ARG A 186 -6.96 31.52 2.72
N ALA A 187 -5.90 32.03 2.08
CA ALA A 187 -5.71 33.46 1.91
C ALA A 187 -6.82 34.05 1.03
N GLU A 188 -7.06 35.35 1.18
CA GLU A 188 -7.77 36.11 0.13
C GLU A 188 -6.83 36.32 -1.05
N CYS A 189 -7.29 36.00 -2.26
CA CYS A 189 -6.52 36.15 -3.49
C CYS A 189 -7.44 36.22 -4.72
N ASP A 190 -6.92 36.71 -5.85
CA ASP A 190 -7.68 36.88 -7.10
C ASP A 190 -7.66 35.62 -7.99
N SER A 191 -7.62 34.42 -7.40
CA SER A 191 -7.54 33.14 -8.12
C SER A 191 -8.67 32.20 -7.72
N ASP A 192 -9.08 31.33 -8.65
CA ASP A 192 -10.09 30.29 -8.44
C ASP A 192 -9.73 29.31 -7.31
N SER A 193 -8.44 29.20 -6.93
CA SER A 193 -7.99 28.45 -5.76
C SER A 193 -6.89 29.20 -5.01
N CYS A 194 -7.24 29.78 -3.87
CA CYS A 194 -6.30 30.52 -3.03
C CYS A 194 -5.45 29.62 -2.14
N PRO A 195 -4.19 30.00 -1.84
CA PRO A 195 -3.29 29.16 -1.06
C PRO A 195 -3.81 28.98 0.37
N ILE A 196 -3.69 27.76 0.90
CA ILE A 196 -3.95 27.47 2.31
C ILE A 196 -2.90 28.16 3.17
N ILE A 197 -3.34 28.88 4.20
CA ILE A 197 -2.47 29.62 5.14
C ILE A 197 -2.47 28.99 6.54
N SER A 198 -3.52 28.26 6.92
CA SER A 198 -3.59 27.57 8.20
C SER A 198 -4.59 26.41 8.18
N TYR A 199 -4.48 25.56 9.20
CA TYR A 199 -5.42 24.49 9.50
C TYR A 199 -5.84 24.55 10.96
N GLU A 200 -7.10 24.21 11.25
CA GLU A 200 -7.65 24.08 12.60
C GLU A 200 -8.33 22.72 12.76
N PHE A 201 -7.97 21.98 13.81
CA PHE A 201 -8.55 20.69 14.18
C PHE A 201 -8.99 20.69 15.64
N LYS A 202 -10.05 19.96 15.98
CA LYS A 202 -10.60 19.92 17.34
C LYS A 202 -10.73 18.50 17.85
N ASN A 203 -10.36 18.30 19.12
CA ASN A 203 -10.61 17.09 19.88
C ASN A 203 -11.11 17.45 21.28
N GLY A 204 -12.43 17.44 21.47
CA GLY A 204 -13.04 17.96 22.70
C GLY A 204 -12.70 19.44 22.94
N GLN A 205 -12.04 19.73 24.07
CA GLN A 205 -11.61 21.08 24.46
C GLN A 205 -10.21 21.45 23.94
N VAL A 206 -9.56 20.57 23.18
CA VAL A 206 -8.22 20.78 22.63
C VAL A 206 -8.32 21.21 21.17
N VAL A 207 -7.67 22.32 20.83
CA VAL A 207 -7.58 22.87 19.48
C VAL A 207 -6.15 22.75 18.99
N TYR A 208 -5.99 22.22 17.78
CA TYR A 208 -4.70 22.06 17.10
C TYR A 208 -4.69 23.00 15.91
N MET A 209 -3.69 23.85 15.84
CA MET A 209 -3.52 24.83 14.78
C MET A 209 -2.19 24.58 14.07
N LEU A 210 -2.22 24.48 12.76
CA LEU A 210 -1.04 24.49 11.91
C LEU A 210 -1.02 25.78 11.10
N SER A 211 0.11 26.48 11.08
CA SER A 211 0.27 27.71 10.30
C SER A 211 1.34 27.54 9.22
N LYS A 212 0.97 27.84 7.98
CA LYS A 212 1.88 27.98 6.83
C LYS A 212 2.53 29.37 6.75
N VAL A 213 2.02 30.34 7.52
CA VAL A 213 2.56 31.71 7.56
C VAL A 213 3.84 31.78 8.39
N ASN A 214 3.84 31.12 9.54
CA ASN A 214 4.96 31.17 10.50
C ASN A 214 5.55 29.79 10.82
N ASN A 215 5.18 28.78 10.03
CA ASN A 215 5.65 27.39 10.09
C ASN A 215 5.58 26.81 11.50
N SER A 216 4.40 26.78 12.11
CA SER A 216 4.20 26.30 13.48
C SER A 216 3.04 25.32 13.65
N LEU A 217 3.19 24.45 14.64
CA LEU A 217 2.14 23.68 15.28
C LEU A 217 1.86 24.29 16.66
N THR A 218 0.63 24.73 16.89
CA THR A 218 0.16 25.21 18.19
C THR A 218 -0.95 24.31 18.70
N VAL A 219 -0.87 23.87 19.95
CA VAL A 219 -1.95 23.11 20.62
C VAL A 219 -2.44 23.92 21.80
N ILE A 220 -3.74 24.16 21.84
CA ILE A 220 -4.41 24.94 22.86
C ILE A 220 -5.36 24.01 23.61
N SER A 221 -5.23 23.94 24.93
CA SER A 221 -6.12 23.18 25.80
C SER A 221 -6.62 24.09 26.91
N ASN A 222 -7.93 24.14 27.14
CA ASN A 222 -8.56 25.01 28.15
C ASN A 222 -8.09 26.48 28.03
N ASN A 223 -8.08 27.01 26.80
CA ASN A 223 -7.63 28.37 26.46
C ASN A 223 -6.16 28.69 26.81
N LYS A 224 -5.33 27.67 27.06
CA LYS A 224 -3.88 27.82 27.28
C LYS A 224 -3.11 27.09 26.18
N ILE A 225 -2.08 27.74 25.65
CA ILE A 225 -1.14 27.09 24.73
C ILE A 225 -0.35 26.06 25.54
N VAL A 226 -0.51 24.79 25.18
CA VAL A 226 0.20 23.66 25.79
C VAL A 226 1.33 23.13 24.92
N LEU A 227 1.37 23.53 23.64
CA LEU A 227 2.45 23.24 22.71
C LEU A 227 2.56 24.38 21.70
N ASP A 228 3.78 24.81 21.42
CA ASP A 228 4.12 25.64 20.27
C ASP A 228 5.47 25.15 19.73
N GLU A 229 5.46 24.58 18.53
CA GLU A 229 6.65 24.05 17.87
C GLU A 229 6.80 24.60 16.47
N LYS A 230 8.03 24.98 16.12
CA LYS A 230 8.39 25.26 14.73
C LYS A 230 8.62 23.96 13.97
N GLY A 231 8.36 24.02 12.68
CA GLY A 231 8.59 22.89 11.79
C GLY A 231 8.84 23.32 10.36
N VAL A 232 9.01 22.32 9.52
CA VAL A 232 9.25 22.49 8.09
C VAL A 232 8.09 21.87 7.33
N TRP A 233 7.49 22.66 6.46
CA TRP A 233 6.53 22.17 5.47
C TRP A 233 7.29 21.54 4.32
N SER A 234 6.95 20.31 4.00
CA SER A 234 7.24 19.71 2.72
C SER A 234 5.92 19.48 2.01
N LYS A 235 5.83 19.95 0.76
CA LYS A 235 4.88 19.29 -0.15
C LYS A 235 5.36 17.85 -0.24
N GLU A 236 4.44 16.88 -0.23
CA GLU A 236 4.77 15.67 -0.97
C GLU A 236 4.96 16.15 -2.41
N THR A 237 6.20 16.49 -2.77
CA THR A 237 6.65 16.15 -4.10
C THR A 237 6.30 14.69 -4.18
N LYS A 238 5.33 14.32 -5.02
CA LYS A 238 5.33 12.97 -5.58
C LYS A 238 6.80 12.69 -5.83
N ALA A 239 7.36 11.67 -5.21
CA ALA A 239 8.65 11.15 -5.65
C ALA A 239 8.39 10.66 -7.07
N ASN A 240 8.51 11.60 -8.01
CA ASN A 240 8.22 11.48 -9.44
C ASN A 240 9.55 11.78 -10.16
N ALA A 241 10.60 11.11 -9.73
CA ALA A 241 11.06 10.01 -10.55
C ALA A 241 10.49 8.76 -9.87
N GLU A 242 9.82 7.86 -10.59
CA GLU A 242 9.67 6.50 -10.08
C GLU A 242 11.06 6.09 -9.55
N SER A 243 11.15 5.81 -8.25
CA SER A 243 12.38 5.30 -7.65
C SER A 243 12.76 4.06 -8.45
N ASN A 244 13.78 4.18 -9.30
CA ASN A 244 14.16 3.12 -10.22
C ASN A 244 15.24 2.28 -9.56
N PHE A 245 14.81 1.18 -8.97
CA PHE A 245 15.65 0.18 -8.34
C PHE A 245 16.42 -0.66 -9.37
N THR A 246 16.04 -0.62 -10.66
CA THR A 246 16.71 -1.38 -11.73
C THR A 246 18.20 -1.08 -11.78
N GLY A 247 19.01 -2.12 -11.78
CA GLY A 247 20.47 -2.03 -11.89
C GLY A 247 21.19 -3.05 -11.02
N ARG A 248 22.53 -2.99 -11.10
CA ARG A 248 23.42 -3.74 -10.22
C ARG A 248 23.83 -2.88 -9.05
N TRP A 249 23.74 -3.45 -7.86
CA TRP A 249 24.05 -2.80 -6.60
C TRP A 249 25.04 -3.66 -5.84
N GLU A 250 26.10 -3.05 -5.33
CA GLU A 250 27.17 -3.74 -4.64
C GLU A 250 27.56 -2.97 -3.38
N GLY A 251 28.05 -3.70 -2.38
CA GLY A 251 28.73 -3.10 -1.24
C GLY A 251 29.61 -4.12 -0.55
N GLU A 252 30.60 -3.61 0.17
CA GLU A 252 31.59 -4.38 0.92
C GLU A 252 31.68 -3.82 2.34
N ASP A 253 31.63 -4.69 3.34
CA ASP A 253 31.82 -4.31 4.75
C ASP A 253 33.28 -4.46 5.19
N ALA A 254 33.60 -3.96 6.39
CA ALA A 254 34.95 -4.04 6.94
C ALA A 254 35.46 -5.48 7.17
N GLY A 255 34.56 -6.47 7.19
CA GLY A 255 34.85 -7.89 7.31
C GLY A 255 35.04 -8.59 5.96
N GLN A 256 35.10 -7.84 4.85
CA GLN A 256 35.16 -8.36 3.48
C GLN A 256 33.94 -9.22 3.12
N SER A 257 32.82 -9.06 3.82
CA SER A 257 31.55 -9.58 3.31
C SER A 257 31.12 -8.69 2.16
N THR A 258 30.47 -9.26 1.15
CA THR A 258 29.91 -8.52 0.03
C THR A 258 28.45 -8.85 -0.16
N LEU A 259 27.65 -7.83 -0.44
CA LEU A 259 26.25 -7.97 -0.84
C LEU A 259 26.10 -7.42 -2.25
N ASN A 260 25.57 -8.24 -3.14
CA ASN A 260 25.28 -7.87 -4.52
C ASN A 260 23.79 -8.10 -4.82
N LEU A 261 23.14 -7.10 -5.40
CA LEU A 261 21.78 -7.21 -5.92
C LEU A 261 21.78 -6.91 -7.42
N SER A 262 21.11 -7.73 -8.21
CA SER A 262 20.79 -7.44 -9.60
C SER A 262 19.28 -7.32 -9.72
N LEU A 263 18.78 -6.09 -9.87
CA LEU A 263 17.36 -5.79 -9.80
C LEU A 263 16.81 -5.35 -11.16
N ASN A 264 15.60 -5.78 -11.47
CA ASN A 264 14.81 -5.34 -12.62
C ASN A 264 13.44 -4.88 -12.14
N GLN A 265 13.11 -3.62 -12.43
CA GLN A 265 11.84 -3.02 -12.06
C GLN A 265 10.98 -2.79 -13.31
N THR A 266 9.75 -3.30 -13.29
CA THR A 266 8.72 -3.03 -14.30
C THR A 266 7.49 -2.46 -13.60
N GLY A 267 7.28 -1.15 -13.73
CA GLY A 267 6.28 -0.42 -12.93
C GLY A 267 6.62 -0.51 -11.43
N ASN A 268 5.70 -1.04 -10.63
CA ASN A 268 5.92 -1.24 -9.20
C ASN A 268 6.51 -2.61 -8.86
N VAL A 269 6.60 -3.53 -9.82
CA VAL A 269 7.12 -4.88 -9.58
C VAL A 269 8.64 -4.87 -9.67
N LEU A 270 9.28 -5.47 -8.68
CA LEU A 270 10.72 -5.65 -8.59
C LEU A 270 11.04 -7.14 -8.60
N THR A 271 11.86 -7.59 -9.55
CA THR A 271 12.46 -8.93 -9.53
C THR A 271 13.97 -8.82 -9.52
N GLY A 272 14.65 -9.91 -9.18
CA GLY A 272 16.10 -9.94 -9.29
C GLY A 272 16.76 -11.04 -8.50
N THR A 273 18.06 -10.84 -8.30
CA THR A 273 18.91 -11.77 -7.54
C THR A 273 19.59 -11.06 -6.38
N TYR A 274 19.70 -11.78 -5.28
CA TYR A 274 20.49 -11.42 -4.10
C TYR A 274 21.63 -12.42 -3.96
N CYS A 275 22.86 -11.93 -3.77
CA CYS A 275 24.04 -12.75 -3.54
C CYS A 275 24.85 -12.15 -2.39
N TYR A 276 25.02 -12.91 -1.32
CA TYR A 276 25.80 -12.49 -0.16
C TYR A 276 26.95 -13.45 0.10
N ILE A 277 28.16 -12.91 0.10
CA ILE A 277 29.38 -13.65 0.42
C ILE A 277 29.86 -13.14 1.76
N THR A 278 30.06 -14.02 2.73
CA THR A 278 30.50 -13.64 4.07
C THR A 278 31.52 -14.63 4.62
N GLN A 279 32.09 -14.30 5.79
CA GLN A 279 33.14 -15.08 6.43
C GLN A 279 34.36 -15.26 5.51
N ALA A 280 34.80 -14.18 4.87
CA ALA A 280 35.92 -14.17 3.92
C ALA A 280 35.77 -15.23 2.79
N GLY A 281 34.55 -15.38 2.26
CA GLY A 281 34.26 -16.32 1.18
C GLY A 281 33.89 -17.74 1.60
N ASN A 282 33.94 -18.07 2.90
CA ASN A 282 33.57 -19.41 3.37
C ASN A 282 32.06 -19.69 3.31
N ARG A 283 31.22 -18.65 3.20
CA ARG A 283 29.77 -18.76 3.01
C ARG A 283 29.35 -17.94 1.81
N ILE A 284 28.72 -18.61 0.85
CA ILE A 284 28.29 -18.02 -0.43
C ILE A 284 26.78 -18.30 -0.55
N ASP A 285 25.98 -17.32 -0.14
CA ASP A 285 24.51 -17.34 -0.22
C ASP A 285 24.08 -16.65 -1.52
N CYS A 286 24.37 -17.30 -2.64
CA CYS A 286 24.09 -16.82 -3.98
C CYS A 286 23.26 -17.87 -4.74
N PRO A 287 22.18 -17.48 -5.43
CA PRO A 287 21.38 -18.36 -6.26
C PRO A 287 22.16 -18.79 -7.51
N GLY A 288 21.66 -19.78 -8.25
CA GLY A 288 22.22 -20.13 -9.55
C GLY A 288 22.05 -19.02 -10.58
N ASP A 289 22.80 -19.09 -11.69
CA ASP A 289 22.87 -18.03 -12.72
C ASP A 289 21.53 -17.70 -13.42
N GLU A 290 20.51 -18.54 -13.26
CA GLU A 290 19.16 -18.37 -13.85
C GLU A 290 18.03 -18.25 -12.80
N GLU A 291 18.37 -18.11 -11.51
CA GLU A 291 17.39 -18.10 -10.43
C GLU A 291 17.13 -16.68 -9.90
N ASP A 292 15.99 -16.10 -10.29
CA ASP A 292 15.42 -14.94 -9.61
C ASP A 292 14.94 -15.37 -8.22
N ASN A 293 15.70 -14.99 -7.19
CA ASN A 293 15.38 -15.28 -5.79
C ASN A 293 14.95 -14.03 -5.01
N ILE A 294 14.70 -12.91 -5.68
CA ILE A 294 14.06 -11.70 -5.14
C ILE A 294 12.78 -11.41 -5.92
N HIS A 295 11.70 -11.18 -5.17
CA HIS A 295 10.47 -10.60 -5.68
C HIS A 295 9.97 -9.52 -4.74
N GLY A 296 9.47 -8.41 -5.24
CA GLY A 296 9.00 -7.34 -4.38
C GLY A 296 8.18 -6.29 -5.09
N LEU A 297 7.73 -5.31 -4.30
CA LEU A 297 6.95 -4.18 -4.78
C LEU A 297 7.54 -2.86 -4.29
N VAL A 298 7.54 -1.87 -5.17
CA VAL A 298 7.93 -0.50 -4.87
C VAL A 298 6.70 0.30 -4.47
N ARG A 299 6.71 0.87 -3.27
CA ARG A 299 5.64 1.71 -2.71
C ARG A 299 6.25 2.92 -2.03
N ASN A 300 5.77 4.12 -2.35
CA ASN A 300 6.22 5.38 -1.74
C ASN A 300 7.75 5.59 -1.76
N GLY A 301 8.44 5.17 -2.83
CA GLY A 301 9.90 5.33 -2.96
C GLY A 301 10.74 4.25 -2.25
N LYS A 302 10.09 3.25 -1.64
CA LYS A 302 10.71 2.14 -0.91
C LYS A 302 10.30 0.82 -1.54
N ALA A 303 11.23 -0.12 -1.69
CA ALA A 303 10.90 -1.47 -2.12
C ALA A 303 10.76 -2.40 -0.91
N GLU A 304 9.68 -3.18 -0.88
CA GLU A 304 9.53 -4.31 0.03
C GLU A 304 9.75 -5.58 -0.77
N ILE A 305 10.73 -6.39 -0.35
CA ILE A 305 11.15 -7.58 -1.08
C ILE A 305 11.01 -8.83 -0.22
N VAL A 306 10.69 -9.93 -0.89
CA VAL A 306 10.80 -11.30 -0.42
C VAL A 306 12.00 -11.94 -1.11
N PHE A 307 12.82 -12.65 -0.35
CA PHE A 307 13.97 -13.36 -0.90
C PHE A 307 14.16 -14.76 -0.31
N ASP A 308 14.79 -15.62 -1.09
CA ASP A 308 15.15 -16.98 -0.71
C ASP A 308 16.67 -17.16 -0.65
N SER A 309 17.14 -17.86 0.38
CA SER A 309 18.55 -18.23 0.54
C SER A 309 18.86 -19.52 -0.22
N SER A 310 20.08 -19.62 -0.76
CA SER A 310 20.59 -20.85 -1.37
C SER A 310 20.83 -21.97 -0.34
N PHE A 311 20.79 -21.66 0.97
CA PHE A 311 20.88 -22.62 2.07
C PHE A 311 19.51 -23.18 2.52
N GLY A 312 18.48 -23.02 1.68
CA GLY A 312 17.14 -23.57 1.91
C GLY A 312 16.24 -22.70 2.78
N GLY A 313 16.73 -21.57 3.31
CA GLY A 313 15.89 -20.57 3.96
C GLY A 313 14.94 -19.93 2.95
N LYS A 314 13.64 -19.88 3.27
CA LYS A 314 12.59 -19.39 2.38
C LYS A 314 11.82 -18.21 2.97
N ASN A 315 11.31 -17.34 2.10
CA ASN A 315 10.43 -16.23 2.45
C ASN A 315 11.04 -15.22 3.45
N GLY A 316 12.34 -14.93 3.33
CA GLY A 316 12.93 -13.79 4.03
C GLY A 316 12.31 -12.49 3.52
N ARG A 317 12.19 -11.47 4.37
CA ARG A 317 11.68 -10.15 3.96
C ARG A 317 12.69 -9.08 4.28
N ALA A 318 12.93 -8.19 3.33
CA ALA A 318 13.80 -7.03 3.50
C ALA A 318 13.20 -5.80 2.83
N THR A 319 13.72 -4.63 3.18
CA THR A 319 13.37 -3.37 2.54
C THR A 319 14.57 -2.75 1.86
N LEU A 320 14.32 -2.12 0.70
CA LEU A 320 15.29 -1.32 -0.04
C LEU A 320 14.86 0.14 -0.05
N GLU A 321 15.74 1.03 0.36
CA GLU A 321 15.49 2.48 0.34
C GLU A 321 16.59 3.18 -0.46
N LEU A 322 16.20 4.03 -1.40
CA LEU A 322 17.14 4.80 -2.22
C LEU A 322 17.44 6.16 -1.61
N ASP A 323 18.72 6.53 -1.64
CA ASP A 323 19.21 7.88 -1.41
C ASP A 323 20.20 8.22 -2.54
N GLY A 324 19.64 8.70 -3.66
CA GLY A 324 20.39 8.97 -4.89
C GLY A 324 21.03 7.70 -5.48
N ALA A 325 22.36 7.65 -5.47
CA ALA A 325 23.14 6.51 -5.98
C ALA A 325 23.46 5.45 -4.90
N LYS A 326 22.94 5.64 -3.69
CA LYS A 326 23.05 4.70 -2.58
C LYS A 326 21.74 3.98 -2.34
N MET A 327 21.83 2.74 -1.88
CA MET A 327 20.70 1.93 -1.47
C MET A 327 20.97 1.35 -0.09
N LYS A 328 19.95 1.36 0.77
CA LYS A 328 19.99 0.66 2.05
C LYS A 328 19.17 -0.61 1.97
N TRP A 329 19.80 -1.74 2.27
CA TRP A 329 19.14 -3.00 2.61
C TRP A 329 18.87 -3.05 4.12
N HIS A 330 17.68 -3.50 4.50
CA HIS A 330 17.36 -3.83 5.89
C HIS A 330 16.49 -5.08 5.98
N LEU A 331 16.94 -6.09 6.73
CA LEU A 331 16.20 -7.33 6.97
C LEU A 331 15.05 -7.06 7.94
N VAL A 332 13.82 -7.33 7.50
CA VAL A 332 12.60 -7.20 8.30
C VAL A 332 12.22 -8.54 8.93
N LYS A 333 12.33 -9.63 8.17
CA LYS A 333 12.00 -10.98 8.62
C LYS A 333 13.03 -11.98 8.12
N ALA A 334 13.58 -12.78 9.02
CA ALA A 334 14.49 -13.86 8.68
C ALA A 334 13.81 -14.94 7.80
N PRO A 335 14.52 -15.51 6.81
CA PRO A 335 14.07 -16.72 6.11
C PRO A 335 13.75 -17.88 7.06
N MET A 336 12.76 -18.69 6.71
CA MET A 336 12.28 -19.84 7.51
C MET A 336 12.63 -21.18 6.84
N LYS A 337 12.52 -22.29 7.58
CA LYS A 337 12.63 -23.69 7.09
C LYS A 337 13.98 -24.11 6.49
N GLY A 338 15.01 -23.28 6.65
CA GLY A 338 16.39 -23.59 6.29
C GLY A 338 17.35 -22.54 6.84
N ASN A 339 18.64 -22.68 6.52
CA ASN A 339 19.64 -21.71 6.95
C ASN A 339 19.64 -20.51 6.00
N TYR A 340 20.21 -19.40 6.46
CA TYR A 340 20.44 -18.19 5.67
C TYR A 340 21.63 -17.43 6.24
N TYR A 341 22.23 -16.57 5.43
CA TYR A 341 23.33 -15.72 5.88
C TYR A 341 23.11 -14.24 5.59
N ALA A 342 21.95 -13.86 5.04
CA ALA A 342 21.61 -12.48 4.73
C ALA A 342 21.87 -11.51 5.90
N PRO A 343 22.46 -10.34 5.62
CA PRO A 343 22.80 -9.37 6.65
C PRO A 343 21.54 -8.66 7.17
N ASN A 344 21.59 -8.24 8.43
CA ASN A 344 20.52 -7.44 9.04
C ASN A 344 20.37 -6.06 8.38
N SER A 345 21.47 -5.44 7.99
CA SER A 345 21.48 -4.18 7.26
C SER A 345 22.75 -4.07 6.43
N TYR A 346 22.66 -3.36 5.31
CA TYR A 346 23.78 -3.20 4.40
C TYR A 346 23.63 -1.92 3.57
N ASP A 347 24.73 -1.20 3.37
CA ASP A 347 24.79 -0.05 2.47
C ASP A 347 25.35 -0.51 1.12
N LEU A 348 24.64 -0.14 0.04
CA LEU A 348 24.94 -0.52 -1.33
C LEU A 348 25.12 0.73 -2.18
N THR A 349 25.92 0.60 -3.22
CA THR A 349 26.11 1.62 -4.26
C THR A 349 25.80 1.03 -5.62
N ARG A 350 25.24 1.86 -6.51
CA ARG A 350 24.97 1.46 -7.88
C ARG A 350 26.28 1.23 -8.62
N GLN A 351 26.46 0.05 -9.19
CA GLN A 351 27.62 -0.24 -10.03
C GLN A 351 27.53 0.64 -11.28
N SER A 352 28.52 1.52 -11.48
CA SER A 352 28.65 2.26 -12.73
C SER A 352 29.02 1.28 -13.85
N LEU A 353 28.33 1.37 -15.00
CA LEU A 353 28.80 0.68 -16.20
C LEU A 353 30.28 1.03 -16.42
N PRO A 354 31.15 0.06 -16.67
CA PRO A 354 32.54 0.37 -16.98
C PRO A 354 32.55 1.28 -18.21
N VAL A 355 33.14 2.47 -18.05
CA VAL A 355 33.53 3.29 -19.20
C VAL A 355 34.58 2.47 -19.92
N MET A 356 34.19 1.79 -21.00
CA MET A 356 35.15 1.14 -21.87
C MET A 356 36.03 2.25 -22.48
N PRO A 357 37.37 2.19 -22.33
CA PRO A 357 38.27 3.17 -22.92
C PRO A 357 38.27 3.16 -24.45
#